data_AF-A0A953KY03-F1
#
_entry.id   AF-A0A953KY03-F1
#
_cell.length_a   1.000
_cell.length_b   1.000
_cell.length_c   1.000
_cell.angle_alpha   90.00
_cell.angle_beta   90.00
_cell.angle_gamma   90.00
#
_symmetry.space_group_name_H-M   'P 1'
#
loop_
_entity.id
_entity.type
_entity.pdbx_description
1 polymer ?
#
loop_
_entity_poly.entity_id
_entity_poly.type
_entity_poly.pdbx_seq_one_letter_code
_entity_poly.pdbx_strand_id
1 'polypeptide(L)'
;MNQKQARWGQTCLVFIEFVGFSLAFYLFLISARILFPENVPCPRSGLFACNDIVRGRFSHIGPFPISALGLLYFVGHLALTGLLTLKGDIVRLLKMAGVISGLAFIAYLRALELVYLHKICPWCYGVAFMVLVQAVVMYPLSVPPLPKMKTLGIIISVLSTFVLFILAGSVVAYAFGSAQAALGIASTISTPASFSGDKPVEDMKPEETPKPTAPPKASATDVTTLPAPIKPDAKATKTPEPTAEAGTADLKDFAESSLDTDETKVLRSHGWRIAGSHDAAIYAIKQKPPVLLLAFDPLCEECAHLILKQLPNSNLSSLQVTLVAIEQSLVEGQLSAQIPNVPALLLVGADGKVIYKHIGRIEGPDLRREISEKLPK
;
A
#
# COMPACT_ATOMS: atom_id res chain seq x y z
N MET A 1 -41.44 19.25 -18.53
CA MET A 1 -40.01 19.64 -18.54
C MET A 1 -39.57 19.80 -19.98
N ASN A 2 -38.74 20.79 -20.33
CA ASN A 2 -38.31 21.00 -21.71
C ASN A 2 -37.42 19.84 -22.19
N GLN A 3 -37.64 19.30 -23.38
CA GLN A 3 -36.83 18.20 -23.95
C GLN A 3 -35.33 18.55 -23.99
N LYS A 4 -34.98 19.82 -24.30
CA LYS A 4 -33.61 20.33 -24.27
C LYS A 4 -32.95 20.20 -22.88
N GLN A 5 -33.71 20.43 -21.81
CA GLN A 5 -33.25 20.31 -20.43
C GLN A 5 -33.08 18.85 -20.02
N ALA A 6 -33.98 17.97 -20.44
CA ALA A 6 -33.87 16.52 -20.21
C ALA A 6 -32.61 15.94 -20.88
N ARG A 7 -32.38 16.27 -22.17
CA ARG A 7 -31.19 15.85 -22.92
C ARG A 7 -29.90 16.36 -22.27
N TRP A 8 -29.85 17.64 -21.88
CA TRP A 8 -28.66 18.22 -21.25
C TRP A 8 -28.33 17.55 -19.90
N GLY A 9 -29.33 17.32 -19.06
CA GLY A 9 -29.17 16.56 -17.81
C GLY A 9 -28.63 15.15 -18.05
N GLN A 10 -29.12 14.43 -19.06
CA GLN A 10 -28.62 13.10 -19.41
C GLN A 10 -27.16 13.15 -19.89
N THR A 11 -26.78 14.11 -20.75
CA THR A 11 -25.38 14.26 -21.19
C THR A 11 -24.43 14.55 -20.02
N CYS A 12 -24.79 15.46 -19.11
CA CYS A 12 -24.01 15.72 -17.90
C CYS A 12 -23.87 14.46 -17.03
N LEU A 13 -24.95 13.70 -16.88
CA LEU A 13 -24.99 12.51 -16.04
C LEU A 13 -24.11 11.37 -16.62
N VAL A 14 -24.13 11.14 -17.94
CA VAL A 14 -23.18 10.22 -18.62
C VAL A 14 -21.73 10.66 -18.41
N PHE A 15 -21.43 11.95 -18.51
CA PHE A 15 -20.07 12.46 -18.33
C PHE A 15 -19.54 12.25 -16.90
N ILE A 16 -20.36 12.55 -15.88
CA ILE A 16 -20.01 12.31 -14.47
C ILE A 16 -19.76 10.81 -14.21
N GLU A 17 -20.60 9.95 -14.77
CA GLU A 17 -20.48 8.49 -14.63
C GLU A 17 -19.24 7.92 -15.34
N PHE A 18 -18.87 8.47 -16.49
CA PHE A 18 -17.64 8.10 -17.19
C PHE A 18 -16.38 8.53 -16.43
N VAL A 19 -16.35 9.76 -15.88
CA VAL A 19 -15.24 10.23 -15.04
C VAL A 19 -15.14 9.41 -13.74
N GLY A 20 -16.27 9.11 -13.11
CA GLY A 20 -16.33 8.21 -11.95
C GLY A 20 -15.83 6.80 -12.25
N PHE A 21 -16.25 6.22 -13.39
CA PHE A 21 -15.72 4.95 -13.91
C PHE A 21 -14.20 5.00 -14.10
N SER A 22 -13.66 6.06 -14.72
CA SER A 22 -12.21 6.21 -14.93
C SER A 22 -11.42 6.25 -13.62
N LEU A 23 -11.92 6.97 -12.60
CA LEU A 23 -11.30 7.02 -11.27
C LEU A 23 -11.39 5.67 -10.54
N ALA A 24 -12.53 4.98 -10.61
CA ALA A 24 -12.70 3.66 -10.03
C ALA A 24 -11.81 2.60 -10.71
N PHE A 25 -11.66 2.67 -12.04
CA PHE A 25 -10.78 1.80 -12.81
C PHE A 25 -9.30 2.03 -12.48
N TYR A 26 -8.87 3.29 -12.38
CA TYR A 26 -7.51 3.63 -11.96
C TYR A 26 -7.19 3.07 -10.56
N LEU A 27 -8.10 3.27 -9.60
CA LEU A 27 -7.97 2.68 -8.25
C LEU A 27 -8.01 1.14 -8.27
N PHE A 28 -8.79 0.54 -9.17
CA PHE A 28 -8.81 -0.91 -9.35
C PHE A 28 -7.45 -1.46 -9.80
N LEU A 29 -6.83 -0.85 -10.81
CA LEU A 29 -5.50 -1.25 -11.28
C LEU A 29 -4.41 -1.11 -10.20
N ILE A 30 -4.50 -0.10 -9.33
CA ILE A 30 -3.59 0.06 -8.17
C ILE A 30 -3.82 -1.05 -7.13
N SER A 31 -5.08 -1.35 -6.80
CA SER A 31 -5.41 -2.43 -5.86
C SER A 31 -5.04 -3.82 -6.38
N ALA A 32 -5.19 -4.05 -7.69
CA ALA A 32 -4.79 -5.27 -8.38
C ALA A 32 -3.26 -5.40 -8.58
N ARG A 33 -2.47 -4.46 -8.05
CA ARG A 33 -1.00 -4.37 -8.19
C ARG A 33 -0.50 -4.28 -9.65
N ILE A 34 -1.37 -3.92 -10.61
CA ILE A 34 -1.04 -3.74 -12.02
C ILE A 34 -0.30 -2.42 -12.24
N LEU A 35 -0.61 -1.39 -11.46
CA LEU A 35 0.21 -0.18 -11.35
C LEU A 35 1.03 -0.19 -10.05
N PHE A 36 2.33 0.09 -10.20
CA PHE A 36 3.25 0.30 -9.09
C PHE A 36 2.96 1.65 -8.39
N PRO A 37 3.00 1.70 -7.04
CA PRO A 37 2.47 2.83 -6.27
C PRO A 37 3.36 4.09 -6.37
N GLU A 38 4.64 3.91 -6.71
CA GLU A 38 5.61 4.98 -6.97
C GLU A 38 5.21 5.93 -8.12
N ASN A 39 4.38 5.47 -9.05
CA ASN A 39 3.84 6.28 -10.15
C ASN A 39 2.48 6.94 -9.83
N VAL A 40 1.97 6.78 -8.60
CA VAL A 40 0.69 7.38 -8.18
C VAL A 40 0.96 8.73 -7.53
N PRO A 41 0.43 9.87 -8.06
CA PRO A 41 0.55 11.15 -7.39
C PRO A 41 -0.36 11.18 -6.15
N CYS A 42 0.17 10.68 -5.05
CA CYS A 42 -0.34 10.81 -3.70
C CYS A 42 0.76 11.45 -2.84
N PRO A 43 0.52 12.60 -2.18
CA PRO A 43 1.55 13.23 -1.35
C PRO A 43 1.83 12.37 -0.12
N ARG A 44 2.99 11.69 -0.06
CA ARG A 44 3.50 10.99 1.14
C ARG A 44 3.68 12.00 2.29
N SER A 45 2.66 12.15 3.13
CA SER A 45 2.70 12.95 4.36
C SER A 45 1.86 12.25 5.43
N GLY A 46 2.07 12.54 6.71
CA GLY A 46 1.42 11.79 7.81
C GLY A 46 -0.12 11.74 7.75
N LEU A 47 -0.76 12.76 7.15
CA LEU A 47 -2.22 12.84 6.98
C LEU A 47 -2.73 12.20 5.67
N PHE A 48 -1.88 12.07 4.64
CA PHE A 48 -2.27 11.58 3.32
C PHE A 48 -1.54 10.27 2.99
N ALA A 49 -2.28 9.16 3.02
CA ALA A 49 -1.73 7.83 2.73
C ALA A 49 -2.68 6.99 1.87
N CYS A 50 -2.72 7.30 0.57
CA CYS A 50 -3.54 6.57 -0.39
C CYS A 50 -3.15 5.08 -0.48
N ASN A 51 -1.87 4.76 -0.30
CA ASN A 51 -1.36 3.39 -0.39
C ASN A 51 -1.94 2.50 0.73
N ASP A 52 -1.83 2.95 1.99
CA ASP A 52 -2.38 2.29 3.17
C ASP A 52 -3.89 2.05 3.05
N ILE A 53 -4.61 3.03 2.51
CA ILE A 53 -6.08 2.98 2.33
C ILE A 53 -6.48 2.01 1.19
N VAL A 54 -5.72 1.96 0.09
CA VAL A 54 -6.03 1.12 -1.08
C VAL A 54 -5.50 -0.31 -0.94
N ARG A 55 -4.45 -0.55 -0.13
CA ARG A 55 -3.85 -1.88 0.07
C ARG A 55 -4.07 -2.50 1.46
N GLY A 56 -4.44 -1.72 2.46
CA GLY A 56 -4.67 -2.21 3.82
C GLY A 56 -5.92 -3.08 3.98
N ARG A 57 -6.08 -3.72 5.15
CA ARG A 57 -7.13 -4.70 5.48
C ARG A 57 -8.57 -4.26 5.13
N PHE A 58 -8.84 -2.95 5.12
CA PHE A 58 -10.16 -2.40 4.83
C PHE A 58 -10.45 -2.15 3.34
N SER A 59 -9.53 -2.44 2.41
CA SER A 59 -9.75 -2.22 0.97
C SER A 59 -10.47 -3.37 0.25
N HIS A 60 -10.75 -4.48 0.96
CA HIS A 60 -11.42 -5.67 0.45
C HIS A 60 -12.69 -6.00 1.25
N ILE A 61 -13.70 -6.53 0.56
CA ILE A 61 -14.93 -7.07 1.16
C ILE A 61 -15.08 -8.51 0.66
N GLY A 62 -14.68 -9.46 1.49
CA GLY A 62 -14.47 -10.84 1.05
C GLY A 62 -13.40 -10.90 -0.05
N PRO A 63 -13.60 -11.65 -1.15
CA PRO A 63 -12.63 -11.77 -2.23
C PRO A 63 -12.60 -10.54 -3.18
N PHE A 64 -13.49 -9.56 -3.00
CA PHE A 64 -13.62 -8.43 -3.93
C PHE A 64 -12.97 -7.16 -3.37
N PRO A 65 -12.04 -6.50 -4.10
CA PRO A 65 -11.55 -5.19 -3.72
C PRO A 65 -12.65 -4.14 -3.90
N ILE A 66 -12.73 -3.17 -3.00
CA ILE A 66 -13.78 -2.13 -2.98
C ILE A 66 -13.73 -1.26 -4.25
N SER A 67 -12.55 -1.12 -4.86
CA SER A 67 -12.36 -0.51 -6.17
C SER A 67 -13.18 -1.20 -7.28
N ALA A 68 -13.28 -2.53 -7.26
CA ALA A 68 -14.11 -3.29 -8.21
C ALA A 68 -15.61 -3.11 -7.94
N LEU A 69 -16.02 -2.94 -6.68
CA LEU A 69 -17.41 -2.59 -6.34
C LEU A 69 -17.76 -1.19 -6.86
N GLY A 70 -16.84 -0.22 -6.73
CA GLY A 70 -16.97 1.11 -7.34
C GLY A 70 -17.02 1.06 -8.87
N LEU A 71 -16.21 0.20 -9.50
CA LEU A 71 -16.23 -0.01 -10.95
C LEU A 71 -17.58 -0.57 -11.41
N LEU A 72 -18.08 -1.61 -10.74
CA LEU A 72 -19.38 -2.23 -11.00
C LEU A 72 -20.53 -1.23 -10.81
N TYR A 73 -20.47 -0.38 -9.77
CA TYR A 73 -21.42 0.70 -9.56
C TYR A 73 -21.50 1.64 -10.76
N PHE A 74 -20.37 2.18 -11.25
CA PHE A 74 -20.39 3.10 -12.38
C PHE A 74 -20.79 2.42 -13.70
N VAL A 75 -20.36 1.17 -13.95
CA VAL A 75 -20.81 0.40 -15.14
C VAL A 75 -22.31 0.17 -15.11
N GLY A 76 -22.86 -0.29 -13.98
CA GLY A 76 -24.31 -0.47 -13.81
C GLY A 76 -25.07 0.84 -13.97
N HIS A 77 -24.54 1.95 -13.44
CA HIS A 77 -25.15 3.27 -13.58
C HIS A 77 -25.13 3.79 -15.02
N LEU A 78 -24.04 3.64 -15.77
CA LEU A 78 -23.96 3.95 -17.20
C LEU A 78 -25.00 3.15 -18.01
N ALA A 79 -25.12 1.84 -17.74
CA ALA A 79 -26.13 0.99 -18.38
C ALA A 79 -27.56 1.48 -18.08
N LEU A 80 -27.87 1.81 -16.82
CA LEU A 80 -29.17 2.40 -16.45
C LEU A 80 -29.42 3.76 -17.12
N THR A 81 -28.38 4.58 -17.37
CA THR A 81 -28.49 5.85 -18.10
C THR A 81 -28.81 5.66 -19.58
N GLY A 82 -28.36 4.56 -20.20
CA GLY A 82 -28.81 4.13 -21.52
C GLY A 82 -30.26 3.66 -21.50
N LEU A 83 -30.60 2.73 -20.61
CA LEU A 83 -31.96 2.15 -20.49
C LEU A 83 -33.05 3.18 -20.13
N LEU A 84 -32.68 4.31 -19.50
CA LEU A 84 -33.58 5.42 -19.19
C LEU A 84 -34.33 5.98 -20.42
N THR A 85 -33.79 5.76 -21.62
CA THR A 85 -34.41 6.15 -22.90
C THR A 85 -35.52 5.21 -23.36
N LEU A 86 -35.52 3.96 -22.88
CA LEU A 86 -36.43 2.89 -23.33
C LEU A 86 -37.52 2.56 -22.30
N LYS A 87 -37.21 2.66 -21.00
CA LYS A 87 -38.13 2.34 -19.90
C LYS A 87 -38.01 3.41 -18.82
N GLY A 88 -39.05 4.24 -18.68
CA GLY A 88 -39.02 5.43 -17.83
C GLY A 88 -38.87 5.12 -16.33
N ASP A 89 -39.98 4.74 -15.70
CA ASP A 89 -40.11 4.98 -14.24
C ASP A 89 -39.46 3.91 -13.37
N ILE A 90 -39.50 2.63 -13.76
CA ILE A 90 -38.80 1.56 -13.05
C ILE A 90 -37.27 1.78 -13.08
N VAL A 91 -36.73 2.23 -14.22
CA VAL A 91 -35.27 2.45 -14.36
C VAL A 91 -34.85 3.71 -13.61
N ARG A 92 -35.68 4.77 -13.57
CA ARG A 92 -35.46 5.94 -12.69
C ARG A 92 -35.43 5.53 -11.21
N LEU A 93 -36.40 4.73 -10.75
CA LEU A 93 -36.48 4.27 -9.37
C LEU A 93 -35.26 3.41 -8.99
N LEU A 94 -34.90 2.43 -9.84
CA LEU A 94 -33.73 1.58 -9.64
C LEU A 94 -32.43 2.38 -9.62
N LYS A 95 -32.29 3.37 -10.51
CA LYS A 95 -31.13 4.27 -10.56
C LYS A 95 -31.05 5.20 -9.34
N MET A 96 -32.18 5.66 -8.80
CA MET A 96 -32.22 6.38 -7.52
C MET A 96 -31.84 5.51 -6.33
N ALA A 97 -32.36 4.28 -6.25
CA ALA A 97 -31.97 3.32 -5.22
C ALA A 97 -30.46 3.04 -5.28
N GLY A 98 -29.92 2.88 -6.51
CA GLY A 98 -28.48 2.82 -6.78
C GLY A 98 -27.73 4.02 -6.20
N VAL A 99 -28.10 5.26 -6.58
CA VAL A 99 -27.46 6.49 -6.09
C VAL A 99 -27.48 6.58 -4.55
N ILE A 100 -28.62 6.25 -3.92
CA ILE A 100 -28.76 6.29 -2.46
C ILE A 100 -27.86 5.25 -1.80
N SER A 101 -27.80 4.02 -2.33
CA SER A 101 -26.90 2.98 -1.83
C SER A 101 -25.42 3.33 -2.02
N GLY A 102 -25.06 3.96 -3.15
CA GLY A 102 -23.71 4.45 -3.43
C GLY A 102 -23.28 5.55 -2.46
N LEU A 103 -24.14 6.53 -2.18
CA LEU A 103 -23.91 7.56 -1.17
C LEU A 103 -23.70 6.96 0.22
N ALA A 104 -24.59 6.06 0.65
CA ALA A 104 -24.51 5.43 1.97
C ALA A 104 -23.24 4.58 2.13
N PHE A 105 -22.89 3.79 1.11
CA PHE A 105 -21.67 2.98 1.10
C PHE A 105 -20.41 3.84 1.14
N ILE A 106 -20.34 4.89 0.31
CA ILE A 106 -19.18 5.80 0.30
C ILE A 106 -19.06 6.58 1.61
N ALA A 107 -20.17 7.03 2.20
CA ALA A 107 -20.18 7.70 3.50
C ALA A 107 -19.69 6.77 4.62
N TYR A 108 -20.08 5.50 4.61
CA TYR A 108 -19.53 4.46 5.49
C TYR A 108 -18.01 4.29 5.30
N LEU A 109 -17.52 4.26 4.05
CA LEU A 109 -16.07 4.22 3.79
C LEU A 109 -15.33 5.49 4.25
N ARG A 110 -15.96 6.68 4.18
CA ARG A 110 -15.38 7.91 4.76
C ARG A 110 -15.31 7.80 6.29
N ALA A 111 -16.35 7.26 6.93
CA ALA A 111 -16.36 7.02 8.37
C ALA A 111 -15.27 6.04 8.81
N LEU A 112 -15.00 4.97 8.06
CA LEU A 112 -13.88 4.06 8.34
C LEU A 112 -12.51 4.74 8.22
N GLU A 113 -12.27 5.54 7.18
CA GLU A 113 -11.02 6.32 7.04
C GLU A 113 -10.81 7.26 8.24
N LEU A 114 -11.86 7.96 8.69
CA LEU A 114 -11.80 8.92 9.78
C LEU A 114 -11.66 8.27 11.17
N VAL A 115 -12.39 7.18 11.44
CA VAL A 115 -12.47 6.56 12.79
C VAL A 115 -11.36 5.54 13.05
N TYR A 116 -10.94 4.78 12.04
CA TYR A 116 -9.92 3.73 12.21
C TYR A 116 -8.55 4.19 11.71
N LEU A 117 -8.45 4.67 10.47
CA LEU A 117 -7.16 4.92 9.83
C LEU A 117 -6.56 6.28 10.22
N HIS A 118 -7.39 7.26 10.56
CA HIS A 118 -6.98 8.65 10.87
C HIS A 118 -6.19 9.33 9.73
N LYS A 119 -6.35 8.84 8.49
CA LYS A 119 -5.67 9.30 7.28
C LYS A 119 -6.68 9.51 6.16
N ILE A 120 -6.35 10.39 5.22
CA ILE A 120 -7.22 10.81 4.12
C ILE A 120 -6.66 10.30 2.79
N CYS A 121 -7.50 9.72 1.93
CA CYS A 121 -7.15 9.42 0.54
C CYS A 121 -7.83 10.40 -0.43
N PRO A 122 -7.11 11.39 -1.02
CA PRO A 122 -7.66 12.32 -2.01
C PRO A 122 -8.37 11.65 -3.19
N TRP A 123 -7.88 10.49 -3.66
CA TRP A 123 -8.49 9.73 -4.75
C TRP A 123 -9.85 9.14 -4.38
N CYS A 124 -9.97 8.58 -3.17
CA CYS A 124 -11.25 8.04 -2.66
C CYS A 124 -12.25 9.16 -2.36
N TYR A 125 -11.78 10.33 -1.92
CA TYR A 125 -12.60 11.55 -1.85
C TYR A 125 -13.01 12.07 -3.24
N GLY A 126 -12.17 11.90 -4.27
CA GLY A 126 -12.52 12.19 -5.67
C GLY A 126 -13.67 11.30 -6.18
N VAL A 127 -13.63 9.99 -5.91
CA VAL A 127 -14.75 9.09 -6.21
C VAL A 127 -16.01 9.48 -5.42
N ALA A 128 -15.87 9.82 -4.13
CA ALA A 128 -16.98 10.28 -3.31
C ALA A 128 -17.63 11.56 -3.86
N PHE A 129 -16.82 12.51 -4.33
CA PHE A 129 -17.29 13.72 -4.99
C PHE A 129 -18.08 13.41 -6.27
N MET A 130 -17.60 12.49 -7.12
CA MET A 130 -18.33 12.12 -8.35
C MET A 130 -19.71 11.53 -8.05
N VAL A 131 -19.84 10.65 -7.05
CA VAL A 131 -21.16 10.11 -6.64
C VAL A 131 -22.05 11.18 -6.02
N LEU A 132 -21.49 12.15 -5.28
CA LEU A 132 -22.26 13.26 -4.73
C LEU A 132 -22.76 14.22 -5.83
N VAL A 133 -21.94 14.52 -6.84
CA VAL A 133 -22.38 15.31 -8.01
C VAL A 133 -23.41 14.54 -8.84
N GLN A 134 -23.23 13.23 -9.04
CA GLN A 134 -24.23 12.36 -9.67
C GLN A 134 -25.57 12.41 -8.93
N ALA A 135 -25.56 12.41 -7.59
CA ALA A 135 -26.77 12.54 -6.78
C ALA A 135 -27.45 13.91 -6.93
N VAL A 136 -26.70 15.01 -6.92
CA VAL A 136 -27.22 16.37 -7.16
C VAL A 136 -27.87 16.49 -8.54
N VAL A 137 -27.32 15.84 -9.57
CA VAL A 137 -27.89 15.85 -10.94
C VAL A 137 -29.09 14.90 -11.07
N MET A 138 -29.08 13.74 -10.38
CA MET A 138 -30.17 12.75 -10.44
C MET A 138 -31.41 13.19 -9.63
N TYR A 139 -31.24 13.94 -8.54
CA TYR A 139 -32.34 14.42 -7.68
C TYR A 139 -33.48 15.12 -8.46
N PRO A 140 -33.24 16.20 -9.24
CA PRO A 140 -34.30 16.91 -9.99
C PRO A 140 -34.87 16.11 -11.18
N LEU A 141 -34.29 14.95 -11.54
CA LEU A 141 -34.85 14.04 -12.55
C LEU A 141 -35.83 13.02 -11.95
N SER A 142 -35.94 12.95 -10.62
CA SER A 142 -36.49 11.78 -9.92
C SER A 142 -37.54 12.10 -8.87
N VAL A 143 -37.39 13.18 -8.10
CA VAL A 143 -38.53 13.71 -7.33
C VAL A 143 -39.49 14.47 -8.27
N PRO A 144 -40.82 14.34 -8.11
CA PRO A 144 -41.77 15.23 -8.77
C PRO A 144 -41.48 16.70 -8.37
N PRO A 145 -41.94 17.70 -9.14
CA PRO A 145 -41.52 19.09 -8.99
C PRO A 145 -41.90 19.69 -7.62
N LEU A 146 -40.97 19.57 -6.67
CA LEU A 146 -41.02 20.19 -5.35
C LEU A 146 -41.13 21.72 -5.48
N PRO A 147 -41.68 22.42 -4.46
CA PRO A 147 -41.71 23.89 -4.44
C PRO A 147 -40.31 24.46 -4.71
N LYS A 148 -40.26 25.54 -5.51
CA LYS A 148 -39.10 26.03 -6.28
C LYS A 148 -37.81 26.29 -5.46
N MET A 149 -37.15 25.23 -4.99
CA MET A 149 -35.82 25.33 -4.38
C MET A 149 -34.80 25.73 -5.44
N LYS A 150 -34.03 26.79 -5.16
CA LYS A 150 -32.85 27.15 -5.96
C LYS A 150 -31.84 26.00 -5.89
N THR A 151 -30.97 25.85 -6.90
CA THR A 151 -29.95 24.79 -6.96
C THR A 151 -29.12 24.67 -5.68
N LEU A 152 -28.83 25.81 -5.03
CA LEU A 152 -28.16 25.87 -3.73
C LEU A 152 -28.86 25.03 -2.64
N GLY A 153 -30.20 25.02 -2.58
CA GLY A 153 -30.96 24.22 -1.61
C GLY A 153 -30.87 22.72 -1.88
N ILE A 154 -30.78 22.31 -3.15
CA ILE A 154 -30.54 20.90 -3.51
C ILE A 154 -29.12 20.49 -3.08
N ILE A 155 -28.13 21.33 -3.35
CA ILE A 155 -26.72 21.08 -2.95
C ILE A 155 -26.61 20.97 -1.43
N ILE A 156 -27.19 21.90 -0.67
CA ILE A 156 -27.22 21.87 0.81
C ILE A 156 -27.94 20.60 1.31
N SER A 157 -29.08 20.23 0.71
CA SER A 157 -29.83 19.03 1.10
C SER A 157 -29.04 17.73 0.88
N VAL A 158 -28.33 17.60 -0.25
CA VAL A 158 -27.51 16.42 -0.55
C VAL A 158 -26.25 16.39 0.34
N LEU A 159 -25.57 17.52 0.53
CA LEU A 159 -24.41 17.61 1.44
C LEU A 159 -24.81 17.30 2.89
N SER A 160 -25.92 17.84 3.39
CA SER A 160 -26.42 17.57 4.74
C SER A 160 -26.77 16.09 4.92
N THR A 161 -27.39 15.47 3.91
CA THR A 161 -27.69 14.02 3.91
C THR A 161 -26.41 13.19 3.94
N PHE A 162 -25.40 13.57 3.15
CA PHE A 162 -24.11 12.87 3.10
C PHE A 162 -23.32 12.99 4.41
N VAL A 163 -23.27 14.19 5.02
CA VAL A 163 -22.66 14.40 6.34
C VAL A 163 -23.39 13.59 7.41
N LEU A 164 -24.72 13.54 7.38
CA LEU A 164 -25.52 12.72 8.31
C LEU A 164 -25.20 11.22 8.16
N PHE A 165 -25.03 10.70 6.94
CA PHE A 165 -24.58 9.33 6.72
C PHE A 165 -23.14 9.08 7.23
N ILE A 166 -22.22 10.05 7.11
CA ILE A 166 -20.86 9.92 7.68
C ILE A 166 -20.92 9.88 9.21
N LEU A 167 -21.71 10.76 9.84
CA LEU A 167 -21.87 10.79 11.29
C LEU A 167 -22.52 9.50 11.82
N ALA A 168 -23.61 9.04 11.20
CA ALA A 168 -24.27 7.78 11.54
C ALA A 168 -23.31 6.58 11.32
N GLY A 169 -22.59 6.54 10.20
CA GLY A 169 -21.57 5.54 9.92
C GLY A 169 -20.43 5.54 10.94
N SER A 170 -20.03 6.71 11.44
CA SER A 170 -18.99 6.85 12.47
C SER A 170 -19.46 6.35 13.84
N VAL A 171 -20.70 6.67 14.22
CA VAL A 171 -21.32 6.13 15.45
C VAL A 171 -21.44 4.61 15.39
N VAL A 172 -21.90 4.05 14.26
CA VAL A 172 -21.96 2.60 14.05
C VAL A 172 -20.56 1.97 14.08
N ALA A 173 -19.58 2.56 13.39
CA ALA A 173 -18.20 2.10 13.36
C ALA A 173 -17.57 2.05 14.77
N TYR A 174 -17.82 3.06 15.59
CA TYR A 174 -17.35 3.15 16.98
C TYR A 174 -18.08 2.17 17.92
N ALA A 175 -19.39 2.00 17.74
CA ALA A 175 -20.19 1.02 18.48
C ALA A 175 -19.75 -0.42 18.18
N PHE A 176 -19.43 -0.75 16.92
CA PHE A 176 -18.88 -2.06 16.56
C PHE A 176 -17.48 -2.28 17.12
N GLY A 177 -16.59 -1.29 17.09
CA GLY A 177 -15.24 -1.41 17.66
C GLY A 177 -15.26 -1.64 19.17
N SER A 178 -16.09 -0.89 19.90
CA SER A 178 -16.29 -1.07 21.34
C SER A 178 -16.99 -2.39 21.68
N ALA A 179 -17.96 -2.85 20.89
CA ALA A 179 -18.58 -4.16 21.06
C ALA A 179 -17.61 -5.33 20.82
N GLN A 180 -16.73 -5.23 19.80
CA GLN A 180 -15.70 -6.24 19.56
C GLN A 180 -14.70 -6.34 20.72
N ALA A 181 -14.29 -5.20 21.29
CA ALA A 181 -13.45 -5.17 22.48
C ALA A 181 -14.17 -5.76 23.72
N ALA A 182 -15.43 -5.38 23.95
CA ALA A 182 -16.21 -5.85 25.10
C ALA A 182 -16.56 -7.35 25.06
N LEU A 183 -16.76 -7.91 23.86
CA LEU A 183 -17.06 -9.35 23.67
C LEU A 183 -15.81 -10.24 23.69
N GLY A 184 -14.60 -9.67 23.76
CA GLY A 184 -13.35 -10.44 23.76
C GLY A 184 -13.05 -11.20 22.47
N ILE A 185 -13.74 -10.88 21.36
CA ILE A 185 -13.61 -11.58 20.06
C ILE A 185 -12.34 -11.05 19.35
N ALA A 186 -11.20 -11.40 19.90
CA ALA A 186 -9.89 -11.04 19.36
C ALA A 186 -9.61 -11.83 18.07
N SER A 187 -9.74 -11.16 16.93
CA SER A 187 -9.12 -11.50 15.62
C SER A 187 -9.51 -12.80 14.88
N THR A 188 -10.24 -13.74 15.47
CA THR A 188 -10.48 -15.09 14.90
C THR A 188 -11.27 -15.13 13.58
N ILE A 189 -11.85 -14.01 13.16
CA ILE A 189 -12.68 -13.88 11.93
C ILE A 189 -11.89 -13.23 10.77
N SER A 190 -10.64 -12.83 10.98
CA SER A 190 -9.89 -11.97 10.04
C SER A 190 -8.66 -12.60 9.38
N THR A 191 -8.46 -13.92 9.48
CA THR A 191 -7.60 -14.64 8.53
C THR A 191 -8.37 -14.79 7.23
N PRO A 192 -7.98 -14.16 6.10
CA PRO A 192 -8.53 -14.54 4.81
C PRO A 192 -8.22 -16.02 4.58
N ALA A 193 -9.17 -16.79 4.06
CA ALA A 193 -8.90 -18.20 3.76
C ALA A 193 -7.79 -18.26 2.71
N SER A 194 -6.58 -18.66 3.14
CA SER A 194 -5.40 -18.71 2.28
C SER A 194 -5.73 -19.60 1.08
N PHE A 195 -5.72 -19.01 -0.11
CA PHE A 195 -6.11 -19.68 -1.33
C PHE A 195 -4.91 -20.53 -1.78
N SER A 196 -4.73 -21.68 -1.11
CA SER A 196 -3.68 -22.65 -1.42
C SER A 196 -3.83 -23.14 -2.85
N GLY A 197 -3.15 -22.44 -3.76
CA GLY A 197 -2.98 -22.80 -5.16
C GLY A 197 -2.02 -23.96 -5.36
N ASP A 198 -1.92 -24.87 -4.38
CA ASP A 198 -1.08 -26.05 -4.36
C ASP A 198 -1.64 -27.13 -5.29
N LYS A 199 -1.71 -26.81 -6.59
CA LYS A 199 -1.69 -27.80 -7.66
C LYS A 199 -0.29 -27.84 -8.25
N PRO A 200 0.37 -29.01 -8.30
CA PRO A 200 1.58 -29.17 -9.09
C PRO A 200 1.32 -28.75 -10.54
N VAL A 201 2.21 -27.94 -11.10
CA VAL A 201 2.26 -27.70 -12.54
C VAL A 201 3.04 -28.86 -13.15
N GLU A 202 2.33 -29.94 -13.46
CA GLU A 202 2.92 -31.10 -14.16
C GLU A 202 3.29 -30.70 -15.61
N ASP A 203 4.57 -30.87 -15.94
CA ASP A 203 5.13 -31.02 -17.29
C ASP A 203 4.67 -30.06 -18.40
N MET A 204 4.80 -28.74 -18.17
CA MET A 204 4.83 -27.80 -19.30
C MET A 204 6.22 -27.77 -19.95
N LYS A 205 6.40 -28.63 -20.95
CA LYS A 205 7.62 -28.82 -21.75
C LYS A 205 8.18 -27.47 -22.28
N PRO A 206 9.49 -27.19 -22.18
CA PRO A 206 10.08 -25.95 -22.70
C PRO A 206 9.90 -25.79 -24.21
N GLU A 207 9.42 -24.63 -24.63
CA GLU A 207 9.39 -24.21 -26.04
C GLU A 207 10.68 -23.42 -26.37
N GLU A 208 11.27 -23.66 -27.55
CA GLU A 208 12.61 -23.15 -27.87
C GLU A 208 12.62 -21.61 -28.03
N THR A 209 13.37 -20.93 -27.16
CA THR A 209 13.50 -19.46 -27.22
C THR A 209 14.36 -19.04 -28.42
N PRO A 210 13.92 -18.08 -29.25
CA PRO A 210 14.70 -17.63 -30.41
C PRO A 210 16.08 -17.06 -30.06
N LYS A 211 17.06 -17.39 -30.90
CA LYS A 211 18.47 -16.98 -30.76
C LYS A 211 18.63 -15.45 -30.78
N PRO A 212 19.30 -14.82 -29.79
CA PRO A 212 19.45 -13.37 -29.73
C PRO A 212 20.23 -12.77 -30.92
N THR A 213 19.68 -11.72 -31.52
CA THR A 213 20.38 -10.85 -32.48
C THR A 213 21.34 -9.92 -31.74
N ALA A 214 22.52 -9.66 -32.32
CA ALA A 214 23.57 -8.89 -31.66
C ALA A 214 23.19 -7.41 -31.41
N PRO A 215 23.57 -6.81 -30.26
CA PRO A 215 23.32 -5.40 -29.96
C PRO A 215 24.23 -4.46 -30.76
N PRO A 216 23.79 -3.22 -31.05
CA PRO A 216 24.60 -2.20 -31.73
C PRO A 216 25.71 -1.66 -30.80
N LYS A 217 26.83 -1.22 -31.40
CA LYS A 217 27.90 -0.53 -30.67
C LYS A 217 27.42 0.85 -30.19
N ALA A 218 27.44 1.08 -28.88
CA ALA A 218 27.35 2.41 -28.30
C ALA A 218 28.76 3.03 -28.18
N SER A 219 28.87 4.34 -28.38
CA SER A 219 30.12 5.09 -28.22
C SER A 219 30.51 5.24 -26.75
N ALA A 220 31.81 5.31 -26.47
CA ALA A 220 32.31 5.78 -25.18
C ALA A 220 32.11 7.31 -25.03
N THR A 221 31.98 7.78 -23.79
CA THR A 221 32.02 9.20 -23.43
C THR A 221 32.59 9.28 -22.00
N ASP A 222 33.33 10.35 -21.71
CA ASP A 222 34.34 10.36 -20.66
C ASP A 222 33.85 10.26 -19.21
N VAL A 223 34.64 9.56 -18.39
CA VAL A 223 34.48 9.48 -16.94
C VAL A 223 35.11 10.72 -16.29
N THR A 224 34.31 11.53 -15.61
CA THR A 224 34.82 12.67 -14.84
C THR A 224 35.41 12.22 -13.49
N THR A 225 36.63 12.64 -13.21
CA THR A 225 37.43 12.27 -12.03
C THR A 225 36.87 12.86 -10.72
N LEU A 226 36.80 12.05 -9.66
CA LEU A 226 36.57 12.54 -8.28
C LEU A 226 37.88 13.00 -7.59
N PRO A 227 37.83 13.99 -6.69
CA PRO A 227 39.00 14.47 -5.95
C PRO A 227 39.45 13.53 -4.80
N ALA A 228 40.67 13.78 -4.32
CA ALA A 228 41.43 12.97 -3.36
C ALA A 228 41.01 13.15 -1.87
N PRO A 229 41.40 12.25 -0.95
CA PRO A 229 40.82 12.18 0.40
C PRO A 229 41.45 13.13 1.44
N ILE A 230 40.69 13.42 2.49
CA ILE A 230 41.07 14.23 3.66
C ILE A 230 41.73 13.34 4.74
N LYS A 231 42.73 13.88 5.45
CA LYS A 231 43.44 13.20 6.55
C LYS A 231 42.66 13.31 7.89
N PRO A 232 42.74 12.29 8.78
CA PRO A 232 42.25 12.39 10.16
C PRO A 232 43.32 12.88 11.15
N ASP A 233 42.90 13.60 12.19
CA ASP A 233 43.67 13.92 13.39
C ASP A 233 43.33 12.97 14.56
N ALA A 234 44.22 12.84 15.56
CA ALA A 234 44.09 11.81 16.61
C ALA A 234 44.48 12.25 18.05
N LYS A 235 43.67 11.81 19.03
CA LYS A 235 43.96 11.61 20.48
C LYS A 235 42.81 10.72 21.04
N ALA A 236 43.04 9.51 21.57
CA ALA A 236 43.61 9.15 22.88
C ALA A 236 42.64 9.51 24.06
N THR A 237 42.30 8.65 25.06
CA THR A 237 43.10 7.62 25.76
C THR A 237 42.26 6.64 26.64
N LYS A 238 42.70 5.36 26.80
CA LYS A 238 42.42 4.35 27.88
C LYS A 238 41.12 3.49 27.89
N THR A 239 41.19 2.45 28.74
CA THR A 239 40.48 1.15 28.83
C THR A 239 40.80 0.58 30.24
N PRO A 240 40.17 -0.50 30.80
CA PRO A 240 39.03 -1.34 30.38
C PRO A 240 37.87 -1.26 31.43
N GLU A 241 36.97 -2.20 31.78
CA GLU A 241 36.78 -3.64 31.45
C GLU A 241 35.27 -4.08 31.39
N PRO A 242 34.68 -5.18 31.96
CA PRO A 242 33.75 -5.98 31.15
C PRO A 242 32.27 -6.07 31.60
N THR A 243 31.37 -6.11 30.62
CA THR A 243 30.23 -7.06 30.49
C THR A 243 29.83 -7.08 29.00
N ALA A 244 29.38 -8.21 28.46
CA ALA A 244 29.25 -8.41 27.02
C ALA A 244 27.88 -8.00 26.45
N GLU A 245 27.83 -6.86 25.76
CA GLU A 245 26.76 -6.52 24.80
C GLU A 245 27.25 -6.74 23.35
N ALA A 246 26.43 -7.40 22.53
CA ALA A 246 26.79 -7.73 21.16
C ALA A 246 26.33 -6.64 20.16
N GLY A 247 27.28 -5.82 19.70
CA GLY A 247 27.20 -5.23 18.36
C GLY A 247 26.43 -3.92 18.16
N THR A 248 25.95 -3.24 19.20
CA THR A 248 25.32 -1.89 19.13
C THR A 248 26.32 -0.77 18.86
N ALA A 249 27.20 -0.95 17.86
CA ALA A 249 28.20 0.02 17.47
C ALA A 249 27.52 1.29 16.91
N ASP A 250 27.70 2.40 17.61
CA ASP A 250 26.90 3.63 17.52
C ASP A 250 26.79 4.20 16.08
N LEU A 251 25.59 4.13 15.49
CA LEU A 251 25.25 4.59 14.13
C LEU A 251 24.50 5.93 14.25
N LYS A 252 25.24 6.99 14.59
CA LYS A 252 24.70 8.28 15.06
C LYS A 252 23.83 9.02 14.04
N ASP A 253 24.20 8.99 12.76
CA ASP A 253 23.50 9.71 11.69
C ASP A 253 22.52 8.82 10.90
N PHE A 254 22.24 7.60 11.38
CA PHE A 254 21.31 6.68 10.71
C PHE A 254 19.87 7.16 10.89
N ALA A 255 19.27 7.68 9.82
CA ALA A 255 17.87 8.08 9.78
C ALA A 255 16.96 6.85 9.89
N GLU A 256 16.53 6.56 11.13
CA GLU A 256 15.65 5.43 11.43
C GLU A 256 14.20 5.73 11.03
N SER A 257 13.50 4.72 10.50
CA SER A 257 12.10 4.83 10.10
C SER A 257 11.19 5.01 11.32
N SER A 258 10.22 5.91 11.19
CA SER A 258 9.13 6.10 12.16
C SER A 258 8.01 5.04 12.03
N LEU A 259 8.17 4.03 11.16
CA LEU A 259 7.23 2.94 10.99
C LEU A 259 7.15 2.07 12.27
N ASP A 260 5.94 1.95 12.83
CA ASP A 260 5.67 1.32 14.13
C ASP A 260 4.65 0.15 14.03
N THR A 261 4.91 -0.78 13.12
CA THR A 261 4.13 -2.03 13.02
C THR A 261 4.65 -3.09 13.99
N ASP A 262 3.91 -4.18 14.18
CA ASP A 262 4.32 -5.26 15.07
C ASP A 262 5.59 -5.97 14.54
N GLU A 263 5.75 -6.04 13.22
CA GLU A 263 6.99 -6.50 12.57
C GLU A 263 8.18 -5.60 12.92
N THR A 264 8.04 -4.27 12.84
CA THR A 264 9.15 -3.35 13.17
C THR A 264 9.45 -3.31 14.66
N LYS A 265 8.47 -3.57 15.53
CA LYS A 265 8.67 -3.75 16.98
C LYS A 265 9.49 -5.00 17.28
N VAL A 266 9.12 -6.14 16.69
CA VAL A 266 9.87 -7.39 16.84
C VAL A 266 11.29 -7.23 16.28
N LEU A 267 11.46 -6.66 15.09
CA LEU A 267 12.78 -6.37 14.51
C LEU A 267 13.66 -5.53 15.45
N ARG A 268 13.15 -4.38 15.94
CA ARG A 268 13.89 -3.53 16.90
C ARG A 268 14.25 -4.27 18.20
N SER A 269 13.33 -5.09 18.73
CA SER A 269 13.58 -5.90 19.94
C SER A 269 14.68 -6.95 19.78
N HIS A 270 14.97 -7.37 18.54
CA HIS A 270 16.08 -8.27 18.18
C HIS A 270 17.32 -7.53 17.63
N GLY A 271 17.39 -6.21 17.79
CA GLY A 271 18.56 -5.40 17.45
C GLY A 271 18.66 -4.95 15.98
N TRP A 272 17.61 -5.15 15.18
CA TRP A 272 17.56 -4.64 13.80
C TRP A 272 17.25 -3.13 13.78
N ARG A 273 17.97 -2.36 12.97
CA ARG A 273 17.68 -0.94 12.71
C ARG A 273 16.85 -0.78 11.44
N ILE A 274 15.73 -0.06 11.51
CA ILE A 274 14.82 0.12 10.37
C ILE A 274 15.24 1.37 9.57
N ALA A 275 15.72 1.22 8.34
CA ALA A 275 16.11 2.36 7.50
C ALA A 275 14.89 3.18 7.07
N GLY A 276 14.91 4.49 7.32
CA GLY A 276 13.87 5.44 6.92
C GLY A 276 13.95 5.90 5.45
N SER A 277 15.02 5.55 4.74
CA SER A 277 15.23 5.85 3.32
C SER A 277 16.23 4.89 2.67
N HIS A 278 16.30 4.92 1.34
CA HIS A 278 17.37 4.26 0.58
C HIS A 278 18.77 4.64 1.09
N ASP A 279 19.01 5.95 1.23
CA ASP A 279 20.30 6.49 1.67
C ASP A 279 20.69 6.02 3.08
N ALA A 280 19.74 5.83 4.00
CA ALA A 280 20.02 5.32 5.34
C ALA A 280 20.54 3.87 5.30
N ALA A 281 19.97 3.01 4.46
CA ALA A 281 20.48 1.64 4.26
C ALA A 281 21.85 1.64 3.56
N ILE A 282 22.04 2.47 2.53
CA ILE A 282 23.32 2.61 1.82
C ILE A 282 24.41 3.19 2.76
N TYR A 283 24.06 4.12 3.66
CA TYR A 283 24.96 4.63 4.69
C TYR A 283 25.37 3.52 5.67
N ALA A 284 24.43 2.71 6.17
CA ALA A 284 24.77 1.59 7.05
C ALA A 284 25.70 0.57 6.38
N ILE A 285 25.43 0.22 5.12
CA ILE A 285 26.30 -0.64 4.27
C ILE A 285 27.73 -0.07 4.16
N LYS A 286 27.87 1.23 3.95
CA LYS A 286 29.19 1.90 3.82
C LYS A 286 29.93 2.02 5.15
N GLN A 287 29.22 2.17 6.28
CA GLN A 287 29.82 2.46 7.58
C GLN A 287 30.22 1.21 8.37
N LYS A 288 29.40 0.16 8.39
CA LYS A 288 29.61 -1.02 9.25
C LYS A 288 29.33 -2.36 8.55
N PRO A 289 30.07 -2.68 7.46
CA PRO A 289 30.07 -4.03 6.90
C PRO A 289 30.72 -5.04 7.85
N PRO A 290 30.34 -6.32 7.81
CA PRO A 290 29.27 -6.89 6.99
C PRO A 290 27.87 -6.50 7.51
N VAL A 291 26.97 -6.17 6.58
CA VAL A 291 25.58 -5.81 6.89
C VAL A 291 24.65 -6.93 6.44
N LEU A 292 23.80 -7.43 7.34
CA LEU A 292 22.66 -8.27 6.97
C LEU A 292 21.45 -7.35 6.76
N LEU A 293 21.12 -7.13 5.49
CA LEU A 293 19.98 -6.30 5.07
C LEU A 293 18.75 -7.18 4.81
N LEU A 294 17.66 -6.92 5.52
CA LEU A 294 16.33 -7.45 5.25
C LEU A 294 15.51 -6.45 4.46
N ALA A 295 15.04 -6.83 3.27
CA ALA A 295 14.00 -6.09 2.56
C ALA A 295 12.64 -6.77 2.75
N PHE A 296 11.63 -6.00 3.15
CA PHE A 296 10.30 -6.50 3.49
C PHE A 296 9.18 -5.54 3.06
N ASP A 297 7.95 -6.04 2.94
CA ASP A 297 6.73 -5.23 2.82
C ASP A 297 5.86 -5.53 4.06
N PRO A 298 5.35 -4.55 4.82
CA PRO A 298 4.48 -4.79 5.98
C PRO A 298 3.11 -5.40 5.59
N LEU A 299 2.76 -5.44 4.31
CA LEU A 299 1.54 -6.07 3.77
C LEU A 299 1.81 -7.46 3.13
N CYS A 300 3.00 -8.01 3.33
CA CYS A 300 3.43 -9.30 2.81
C CYS A 300 3.36 -10.37 3.92
N GLU A 301 2.42 -11.31 3.81
CA GLU A 301 2.20 -12.37 4.83
C GLU A 301 3.45 -13.24 5.07
N GLU A 302 4.24 -13.49 4.01
CA GLU A 302 5.52 -14.21 4.12
C GLU A 302 6.58 -13.41 4.91
N CYS A 303 6.56 -12.08 4.75
CA CYS A 303 7.44 -11.16 5.44
C CYS A 303 7.07 -11.12 6.94
N ALA A 304 5.77 -11.01 7.25
CA ALA A 304 5.27 -11.14 8.62
C ALA A 304 5.61 -12.51 9.23
N HIS A 305 5.50 -13.61 8.47
CA HIS A 305 5.90 -14.93 8.96
C HIS A 305 7.42 -15.01 9.25
N LEU A 306 8.26 -14.56 8.33
CA LEU A 306 9.71 -14.51 8.51
C LEU A 306 10.08 -13.68 9.75
N ILE A 307 9.52 -12.47 9.87
CA ILE A 307 9.84 -11.51 10.94
C ILE A 307 9.28 -11.94 12.29
N LEU A 308 8.05 -12.43 12.37
CA LEU A 308 7.37 -12.73 13.64
C LEU A 308 7.59 -14.17 14.13
N LYS A 309 8.12 -15.08 13.29
CA LYS A 309 8.31 -16.51 13.64
C LYS A 309 9.74 -17.03 13.42
N GLN A 310 10.45 -16.59 12.38
CA GLN A 310 11.73 -17.20 12.01
C GLN A 310 12.94 -16.38 12.49
N LEU A 311 12.93 -15.05 12.33
CA LEU A 311 14.01 -14.16 12.81
C LEU A 311 14.18 -14.07 14.34
N PRO A 312 13.14 -14.21 15.18
CA PRO A 312 13.31 -14.25 16.65
C PRO A 312 14.10 -15.48 17.12
N ASN A 313 13.97 -16.59 16.40
CA ASN A 313 14.51 -17.91 16.77
C ASN A 313 15.88 -18.21 16.13
N SER A 314 16.38 -17.34 15.24
CA SER A 314 17.61 -17.56 14.47
C SER A 314 18.90 -17.14 15.19
N ASN A 315 18.81 -16.50 16.37
CA ASN A 315 19.96 -16.04 17.17
C ASN A 315 21.00 -15.21 16.36
N LEU A 316 20.55 -14.42 15.38
CA LEU A 316 21.41 -13.62 14.50
C LEU A 316 22.26 -12.59 15.27
N SER A 317 21.82 -12.14 16.44
CA SER A 317 22.58 -11.27 17.36
C SER A 317 23.87 -11.91 17.89
N SER A 318 24.10 -13.21 17.66
CA SER A 318 25.38 -13.90 17.92
C SER A 318 26.40 -13.82 16.78
N LEU A 319 26.01 -13.25 15.63
CA LEU A 319 26.88 -13.03 14.47
C LEU A 319 27.41 -11.59 14.49
N GLN A 320 28.65 -11.39 14.05
CA GLN A 320 29.26 -10.06 13.96
C GLN A 320 28.82 -9.35 12.65
N VAL A 321 27.51 -9.09 12.54
CA VAL A 321 26.88 -8.41 11.40
C VAL A 321 26.03 -7.23 11.89
N THR A 322 26.01 -6.14 11.14
CA THR A 322 25.05 -5.05 11.39
C THR A 322 23.68 -5.48 10.86
N LEU A 323 22.67 -5.54 11.73
CA LEU A 323 21.30 -5.90 11.36
C LEU A 323 20.52 -4.67 10.89
N VAL A 324 20.14 -4.62 9.61
CA VAL A 324 19.40 -3.51 9.00
C VAL A 324 18.16 -4.03 8.28
N ALA A 325 17.00 -3.41 8.47
CA ALA A 325 15.80 -3.71 7.70
C ALA A 325 15.35 -2.48 6.91
N ILE A 326 14.82 -2.66 5.70
CA ILE A 326 14.28 -1.59 4.86
C ILE A 326 12.94 -2.04 4.24
N GLU A 327 11.99 -1.12 4.16
CA GLU A 327 10.72 -1.36 3.46
C GLU A 327 10.96 -1.37 1.94
N GLN A 328 10.37 -2.32 1.21
CA GLN A 328 10.54 -2.42 -0.25
C GLN A 328 10.19 -1.12 -0.98
N SER A 329 9.20 -0.35 -0.48
CA SER A 329 8.77 0.93 -1.06
C SER A 329 9.77 2.09 -0.88
N LEU A 330 10.91 1.82 -0.23
CA LEU A 330 12.07 2.70 -0.01
C LEU A 330 13.36 2.16 -0.65
N VAL A 331 13.29 1.03 -1.38
CA VAL A 331 14.46 0.42 -2.03
C VAL A 331 14.57 0.92 -3.46
N GLU A 332 15.62 1.69 -3.76
CA GLU A 332 15.85 2.30 -5.08
C GLU A 332 17.18 1.83 -5.71
N GLY A 333 17.46 2.33 -6.92
CA GLY A 333 18.76 2.19 -7.59
C GLY A 333 19.24 0.75 -7.84
N GLN A 334 20.52 0.48 -7.63
CA GLN A 334 21.10 -0.86 -7.81
C GLN A 334 20.58 -1.89 -6.79
N LEU A 335 20.02 -1.43 -5.67
CA LEU A 335 19.55 -2.30 -4.60
C LEU A 335 18.19 -2.93 -4.94
N SER A 336 17.31 -2.21 -5.63
CA SER A 336 16.01 -2.76 -6.09
C SER A 336 16.22 -3.84 -7.17
N ALA A 337 17.21 -3.66 -8.05
CA ALA A 337 17.61 -4.70 -9.00
C ALA A 337 18.12 -5.99 -8.32
N GLN A 338 18.55 -5.93 -7.05
CA GLN A 338 18.88 -7.11 -6.25
C GLN A 338 17.70 -7.68 -5.46
N ILE A 339 16.56 -6.99 -5.37
CA ILE A 339 15.37 -7.38 -4.60
C ILE A 339 14.14 -7.42 -5.53
N PRO A 340 14.01 -8.45 -6.39
CA PRO A 340 12.87 -8.58 -7.29
C PRO A 340 11.57 -8.96 -6.56
N ASN A 341 11.68 -9.61 -5.39
CA ASN A 341 10.59 -10.06 -4.54
C ASN A 341 10.96 -9.84 -3.07
N VAL A 342 9.98 -9.83 -2.18
CA VAL A 342 10.15 -9.80 -0.72
C VAL A 342 9.38 -10.96 -0.06
N PRO A 343 9.82 -11.46 1.11
CA PRO A 343 11.00 -11.02 1.86
C PRO A 343 12.30 -11.41 1.17
N ALA A 344 13.33 -10.57 1.32
CA ALA A 344 14.68 -10.86 0.82
C ALA A 344 15.73 -10.53 1.89
N LEU A 345 16.70 -11.43 2.05
CA LEU A 345 17.83 -11.27 2.97
C LEU A 345 19.12 -11.19 2.16
N LEU A 346 19.91 -10.16 2.39
CA LEU A 346 21.16 -9.86 1.68
C LEU A 346 22.29 -9.67 2.69
N LEU A 347 23.34 -10.48 2.61
CA LEU A 347 24.59 -10.20 3.32
C LEU A 347 25.49 -9.36 2.41
N VAL A 348 25.73 -8.11 2.80
CA VAL A 348 26.53 -7.14 2.04
C VAL A 348 27.93 -7.02 2.67
N GLY A 349 28.96 -7.23 1.86
CA GLY A 349 30.37 -7.20 2.24
C GLY A 349 30.97 -5.80 2.36
N ALA A 350 32.23 -5.74 2.78
CA ALA A 350 32.97 -4.48 2.95
C ALA A 350 33.34 -3.77 1.64
N ASP A 351 33.22 -4.45 0.51
CA ASP A 351 33.32 -3.88 -0.84
C ASP A 351 31.95 -3.44 -1.40
N GLY A 352 30.89 -3.49 -0.58
CA GLY A 352 29.52 -3.18 -0.97
C GLY A 352 28.83 -4.25 -1.83
N LYS A 353 29.47 -5.40 -2.10
CA LYS A 353 28.87 -6.48 -2.89
C LYS A 353 28.01 -7.40 -2.03
N VAL A 354 26.98 -7.98 -2.64
CA VAL A 354 26.15 -9.02 -2.03
C VAL A 354 26.94 -10.34 -2.04
N ILE A 355 27.30 -10.85 -0.85
CA ILE A 355 28.01 -12.12 -0.65
C ILE A 355 27.02 -13.29 -0.54
N TYR A 356 25.86 -13.05 0.09
CA TYR A 356 24.77 -14.02 0.24
C TYR A 356 23.43 -13.35 -0.04
N LYS A 357 22.51 -14.08 -0.65
CA LYS A 357 21.17 -13.62 -1.02
C LYS A 357 20.17 -14.76 -0.87
N HIS A 358 19.13 -14.53 -0.08
CA HIS A 358 17.95 -15.40 0.03
C HIS A 358 16.67 -14.64 -0.31
N ILE A 359 15.67 -15.33 -0.83
CA ILE A 359 14.33 -14.78 -1.13
C ILE A 359 13.28 -15.77 -0.62
N GLY A 360 12.24 -15.26 0.05
CA GLY A 360 11.19 -16.06 0.65
C GLY A 360 11.54 -16.57 2.04
N ARG A 361 10.90 -17.67 2.45
CA ARG A 361 11.01 -18.26 3.79
C ARG A 361 12.35 -18.99 3.97
N ILE A 362 12.90 -18.96 5.18
CA ILE A 362 14.07 -19.76 5.58
C ILE A 362 13.99 -20.04 7.09
N GLU A 363 14.36 -21.24 7.52
CA GLU A 363 14.37 -21.56 8.94
C GLU A 363 15.55 -20.88 9.66
N GLY A 364 15.31 -20.42 10.88
CA GLY A 364 16.30 -19.67 11.65
C GLY A 364 17.66 -20.36 11.83
N PRO A 365 17.72 -21.68 12.08
CA PRO A 365 18.98 -22.42 12.16
C PRO A 365 19.73 -22.49 10.82
N ASP A 366 19.03 -22.70 9.71
CA ASP A 366 19.64 -22.77 8.36
C ASP A 366 20.18 -21.40 7.93
N LEU A 367 19.40 -20.33 8.13
CA LEU A 367 19.84 -18.95 7.87
C LEU A 367 21.11 -18.60 8.65
N ARG A 368 21.17 -18.99 9.94
CA ARG A 368 22.37 -18.77 10.77
C ARG A 368 23.57 -19.56 10.24
N ARG A 369 23.38 -20.83 9.84
CA ARG A 369 24.43 -21.67 9.24
C ARG A 369 24.98 -21.03 7.97
N GLU A 370 24.11 -20.68 7.03
CA GLU A 370 24.49 -20.14 5.72
C GLU A 370 25.23 -18.80 5.84
N ILE A 371 24.74 -17.87 6.67
CA ILE A 371 25.46 -16.62 6.93
C ILE A 371 26.82 -16.92 7.57
N SER A 372 26.90 -17.82 8.56
CA SER A 372 28.16 -18.16 9.24
C SER A 372 29.20 -18.83 8.32
N GLU A 373 28.77 -19.47 7.23
CA GLU A 373 29.65 -20.04 6.21
C GLU A 373 30.18 -18.98 5.23
N LYS A 374 29.36 -17.95 4.93
CA LYS A 374 29.72 -16.88 3.96
C LYS A 374 30.39 -15.66 4.59
N LEU A 375 30.43 -15.56 5.92
CA LEU A 375 31.20 -14.53 6.60
C LEU A 375 32.72 -14.75 6.43
N PRO A 376 33.50 -13.70 6.14
CA PRO A 376 34.96 -13.80 6.18
C PRO A 376 35.44 -14.13 7.59
N LYS A 377 36.50 -14.95 7.68
CA LYS A 377 37.13 -15.40 8.93
C LYS A 377 38.38 -14.59 9.25
#